data_AF-A0AAE3EIR9-F1
#
_entry.id   AF-A0AAE3EIR9-F1
#
_cell.length_a   1.000
_cell.length_b   1.000
_cell.length_c   1.000
_cell.angle_alpha   90.00
_cell.angle_beta   90.00
_cell.angle_gamma   90.00
#
_symmetry.space_group_name_H-M   'P 1'
#
loop_
_entity.id
_entity.type
_entity.pdbx_description
1 polymer ?
#
loop_
_entity_poly.entity_id
_entity_poly.type
_entity_poly.pdbx_seq_one_letter_code
_entity_poly.pdbx_strand_id
1 'polypeptide(L)'
;MQVLLGKFPILFARFHPHWHVLVLEGGFTKYDRFIYLPIGADEGMLKVWQAAILALFLRKELINQARVNMLKDWKHSGFSIESETRLFSKADREALGQYVVRGATCAEKIQYDPVSDTVIWTASLKGFYKGKSETFKGFEFVDQLVAHLPPRRVQLVRRYGVYAGKVRKQWQQRPNIYQLAPEGWQKDHPSQSQIVQAKPPENEEAVQVPDAWSKLRKQSWARLLQKVYEVDPFVCPRCHGSMSVVAIIEDPKELTKIIEWVSQQERDQPVTVCARSPPHLELVSV
;
A
#
# COMPACT_ATOMS: atom_id res chain seq x y z
N MET A 1 4.46 -16.79 0.97
CA MET A 1 3.86 -17.79 1.86
C MET A 1 4.99 -18.67 2.34
N GLN A 2 5.25 -18.68 3.64
CA GLN A 2 6.35 -19.44 4.24
C GLN A 2 5.78 -20.72 4.84
N VAL A 3 6.57 -21.79 4.75
CA VAL A 3 6.36 -23.06 5.43
C VAL A 3 6.46 -22.82 6.94
N LEU A 4 5.44 -23.19 7.70
CA LEU A 4 5.58 -23.43 9.14
C LEU A 4 5.20 -24.89 9.43
N LEU A 5 6.24 -25.65 9.76
CA LEU A 5 6.15 -26.90 10.51
C LEU A 5 5.70 -26.53 11.93
N GLY A 6 4.49 -26.94 12.29
CA GLY A 6 3.95 -26.75 13.63
C GLY A 6 2.44 -26.94 13.63
N LYS A 7 1.96 -28.05 14.20
CA LYS A 7 0.54 -28.21 14.52
C LYS A 7 0.18 -27.15 15.57
N PHE A 8 -0.50 -26.08 15.16
CA PHE A 8 -1.21 -25.20 16.09
C PHE A 8 -2.71 -25.25 15.76
N PRO A 9 -3.55 -25.83 16.64
CA PRO A 9 -4.99 -25.89 16.45
C PRO A 9 -5.61 -24.58 16.94
N ILE A 10 -5.20 -23.44 16.38
CA ILE A 10 -5.73 -22.13 16.80
C ILE A 10 -6.96 -21.82 15.93
N LEU A 11 -8.13 -21.69 16.58
CA LEU A 11 -9.41 -21.32 15.98
C LEU A 11 -9.42 -19.82 15.64
N PHE A 12 -8.78 -19.01 16.48
CA PHE A 12 -8.63 -17.57 16.31
C PHE A 12 -7.78 -17.20 15.10
N ALA A 13 -8.33 -16.34 14.25
CA ALA A 13 -7.64 -15.67 13.16
C ALA A 13 -6.72 -16.57 12.30
N ARG A 14 -7.15 -17.80 12.00
CA ARG A 14 -6.33 -18.74 11.20
C ARG A 14 -5.81 -18.07 9.93
N PHE A 15 -4.49 -18.06 9.76
CA PHE A 15 -3.84 -17.38 8.63
C PHE A 15 -4.17 -18.07 7.31
N HIS A 16 -5.18 -17.54 6.60
CA HIS A 16 -5.61 -17.99 5.29
C HIS A 16 -5.35 -16.86 4.27
N PRO A 17 -4.14 -16.77 3.70
CA PRO A 17 -3.80 -15.68 2.80
C PRO A 17 -4.60 -15.81 1.51
N HIS A 18 -5.44 -14.82 1.24
CA HIS A 18 -6.23 -14.73 0.00
C HIS A 18 -6.11 -13.31 -0.56
N TRP A 19 -6.39 -13.18 -1.85
CA TRP A 19 -6.41 -11.89 -2.53
C TRP A 19 -7.82 -11.58 -3.02
N HIS A 20 -8.29 -10.39 -2.68
CA HIS A 20 -9.46 -9.82 -3.33
C HIS A 20 -9.02 -9.03 -4.54
N VAL A 21 -9.63 -9.33 -5.68
CA VAL A 21 -9.33 -8.64 -6.94
C VAL A 21 -10.63 -8.06 -7.46
N LEU A 22 -10.64 -6.73 -7.63
CA LEU A 22 -11.69 -6.04 -8.38
C LEU A 22 -11.25 -6.00 -9.84
N VAL A 23 -11.99 -6.69 -10.69
CA VAL A 23 -11.68 -6.80 -12.12
C VAL A 23 -12.88 -6.30 -12.90
N LEU A 24 -12.61 -5.56 -13.98
CA LEU A 24 -13.62 -5.25 -14.98
C LEU A 24 -13.85 -6.51 -15.81
N GLU A 25 -15.11 -6.84 -16.10
CA GLU A 25 -15.45 -7.95 -16.99
C GLU A 25 -15.16 -7.58 -18.46
N GLY A 26 -13.88 -7.47 -18.78
CA GLY A 26 -13.40 -6.87 -20.02
C GLY A 26 -12.14 -6.02 -19.82
N GLY A 27 -11.78 -5.28 -20.87
CA GLY A 27 -10.61 -4.43 -20.86
C GLY A 27 -10.64 -3.35 -21.93
N PHE A 28 -9.79 -2.34 -21.75
CA PHE A 28 -9.61 -1.27 -22.72
C PHE A 28 -8.52 -1.62 -23.73
N THR A 29 -8.82 -1.40 -25.00
CA THR A 29 -7.83 -1.48 -26.08
C THR A 29 -6.87 -0.28 -26.07
N LYS A 30 -5.87 -0.31 -26.95
CA LYS A 30 -4.96 0.83 -27.21
C LYS A 30 -5.67 2.09 -27.75
N TYR A 31 -6.90 1.95 -28.24
CA TYR A 31 -7.73 3.05 -28.76
C TYR A 31 -8.87 3.44 -27.81
N ASP A 32 -8.74 3.08 -26.53
CA ASP A 32 -9.67 3.46 -25.46
C ASP A 32 -11.08 2.88 -25.61
N ARG A 33 -11.26 1.93 -26.54
CA ARG A 33 -12.49 1.15 -26.67
C ARG A 33 -12.50 0.05 -25.62
N PHE A 34 -13.57 -0.02 -24.84
CA PHE A 34 -13.83 -1.13 -23.94
C PHE A 34 -14.31 -2.35 -24.74
N ILE A 35 -13.72 -3.51 -24.46
CA ILE A 35 -14.14 -4.82 -24.96
C ILE A 35 -14.61 -5.61 -23.76
N TYR A 36 -15.88 -5.99 -23.78
CA TYR A 36 -16.45 -6.91 -22.79
C TYR A 36 -15.87 -8.31 -22.99
N LEU A 37 -15.39 -8.92 -21.90
CA LEU A 37 -14.90 -10.29 -21.89
C LEU A 37 -15.50 -10.97 -20.66
N PRO A 38 -16.49 -11.87 -20.82
CA PRO A 38 -17.13 -12.50 -19.70
C PRO A 38 -16.13 -13.33 -18.90
N ILE A 39 -16.15 -13.18 -17.57
CA ILE A 39 -15.32 -13.95 -16.65
C ILE A 39 -16.20 -15.06 -16.08
N GLY A 40 -15.86 -16.32 -16.35
CA GLY A 40 -16.65 -17.45 -15.83
C GLY A 40 -15.95 -18.81 -15.91
N ALA A 41 -14.63 -18.82 -16.11
CA ALA A 41 -13.85 -20.05 -16.25
C ALA A 41 -13.08 -20.38 -14.96
N ASP A 42 -13.77 -20.39 -13.81
CA ASP A 42 -13.15 -20.50 -12.48
C ASP A 42 -12.27 -21.74 -12.35
N GLU A 43 -12.71 -22.90 -12.87
CA GLU A 43 -11.89 -24.13 -12.88
C GLU A 43 -10.60 -23.99 -13.69
N GLY A 44 -10.68 -23.32 -14.86
CA GLY A 44 -9.52 -23.07 -15.71
C GLY A 44 -8.56 -22.09 -15.07
N MET A 45 -9.08 -20.98 -14.56
CA MET A 45 -8.31 -19.99 -13.81
C MET A 45 -7.64 -20.60 -12.59
N LEU A 46 -8.33 -21.50 -11.87
CA LEU A 46 -7.80 -22.19 -10.70
C LEU A 46 -6.57 -23.02 -11.05
N LYS A 47 -6.61 -23.77 -12.17
CA LYS A 47 -5.46 -24.56 -12.64
C LYS A 47 -4.28 -23.68 -13.00
N VAL A 48 -4.52 -22.58 -13.74
CA VAL A 48 -3.47 -21.62 -14.10
C VAL A 48 -2.87 -20.95 -12.86
N TRP A 49 -3.72 -20.53 -11.93
CA TRP A 49 -3.34 -19.92 -10.67
C TRP A 49 -2.49 -20.85 -9.81
N GLN A 50 -2.94 -22.09 -9.61
CA GLN A 50 -2.20 -23.13 -8.90
C GLN A 50 -0.83 -23.35 -9.54
N ALA A 51 -0.76 -23.51 -10.86
CA ALA A 51 0.50 -23.69 -11.57
C ALA A 51 1.45 -22.49 -11.40
N ALA A 52 0.94 -21.26 -11.53
CA ALA A 52 1.72 -20.04 -11.39
C ALA A 52 2.32 -19.88 -9.98
N ILE A 53 1.54 -20.18 -8.94
CA ILE A 53 2.01 -20.12 -7.56
C ILE A 53 3.06 -21.20 -7.26
N LEU A 54 2.80 -22.44 -7.66
CA LEU A 54 3.77 -23.52 -7.45
C LEU A 54 5.09 -23.25 -8.18
N ALA A 55 5.02 -22.73 -9.41
CA ALA A 55 6.20 -22.31 -10.16
C ALA A 55 6.92 -21.12 -9.50
N LEU A 56 6.20 -20.18 -8.89
CA LEU A 56 6.81 -19.08 -8.13
C LEU A 56 7.54 -19.61 -6.90
N PHE A 57 6.94 -20.51 -6.12
CA PHE A 57 7.55 -21.04 -4.91
C PHE A 57 8.76 -21.91 -5.20
N LEU A 58 8.71 -22.72 -6.27
CA LEU A 58 9.85 -23.50 -6.73
C LEU A 58 11.01 -22.59 -7.16
N ARG A 59 10.74 -21.55 -7.96
CA ARG A 59 11.76 -20.56 -8.37
C ARG A 59 12.35 -19.75 -7.23
N LYS A 60 11.62 -19.62 -6.11
CA LYS A 60 12.08 -18.95 -4.90
C LYS A 60 12.65 -19.92 -3.86
N GLU A 61 12.82 -21.19 -4.23
CA GLU A 61 13.38 -22.26 -3.39
C GLU A 61 12.63 -22.46 -2.06
N LEU A 62 11.35 -22.06 -2.02
CA LEU A 62 10.50 -22.23 -0.83
C LEU A 62 9.96 -23.66 -0.71
N ILE A 63 9.90 -24.38 -1.82
CA ILE A 63 9.52 -25.79 -1.93
C ILE A 63 10.38 -26.46 -3.01
N ASN A 64 10.56 -27.78 -2.90
CA ASN A 64 11.25 -28.59 -3.91
C ASN A 64 10.27 -29.23 -4.91
N GLN A 65 10.81 -29.83 -5.97
CA GLN A 65 10.00 -30.46 -7.02
C GLN A 65 9.13 -31.62 -6.49
N ALA A 66 9.65 -32.41 -5.55
CA ALA A 66 8.90 -33.49 -4.92
C ALA A 66 7.64 -32.97 -4.21
N ARG A 67 7.76 -31.85 -3.48
CA ARG A 67 6.64 -31.20 -2.80
C ARG A 67 5.66 -30.55 -3.79
N VAL A 68 6.13 -30.02 -4.92
CA VAL A 68 5.25 -29.55 -6.01
C VAL A 68 4.39 -30.68 -6.55
N ASN A 69 4.98 -31.85 -6.84
CA ASN A 69 4.25 -33.00 -7.38
C ASN A 69 3.21 -33.48 -6.36
N MET A 70 3.62 -33.65 -5.10
CA MET A 70 2.71 -34.02 -4.01
C MET A 70 1.51 -33.07 -3.87
N LEU A 71 1.72 -31.75 -3.98
CA LEU A 71 0.64 -30.76 -3.89
C LEU A 71 -0.31 -30.77 -5.09
N LYS A 72 0.16 -31.20 -6.27
CA LYS A 72 -0.70 -31.37 -7.46
C LYS A 72 -1.61 -32.58 -7.33
N ASP A 73 -1.16 -33.62 -6.63
CA ASP A 73 -1.90 -34.88 -6.48
C ASP A 73 -2.97 -34.83 -5.38
N TRP A 74 -3.00 -33.76 -4.58
CA TRP A 74 -4.02 -33.60 -3.54
C TRP A 74 -5.41 -33.43 -4.13
N LYS A 75 -6.36 -34.26 -3.66
CA LYS A 75 -7.79 -34.17 -4.02
C LYS A 75 -8.36 -32.77 -3.78
N HIS A 76 -7.92 -32.11 -2.71
CA HIS A 76 -8.22 -30.72 -2.42
C HIS A 76 -6.91 -29.96 -2.32
N SER A 77 -6.54 -29.25 -3.40
CA SER A 77 -5.26 -28.55 -3.53
C SER A 77 -5.08 -27.41 -2.53
N GLY A 78 -6.16 -26.98 -1.86
CA GLY A 78 -6.18 -25.82 -0.97
C GLY A 78 -6.25 -24.47 -1.70
N PHE A 79 -6.29 -24.49 -3.04
CA PHE A 79 -6.54 -23.31 -3.87
C PHE A 79 -8.03 -23.22 -4.19
N SER A 80 -8.56 -21.99 -4.16
CA SER A 80 -9.91 -21.67 -4.60
C SER A 80 -9.88 -20.37 -5.40
N ILE A 81 -10.79 -20.27 -6.37
CA ILE A 81 -11.15 -19.03 -7.06
C ILE A 81 -12.67 -18.98 -7.03
N GLU A 82 -13.20 -17.82 -6.68
CA GLU A 82 -14.62 -17.54 -6.68
C GLU A 82 -14.83 -16.23 -7.42
N SER A 83 -15.49 -16.27 -8.57
CA SER A 83 -15.79 -15.07 -9.35
C SER A 83 -17.27 -14.71 -9.37
N GLU A 84 -18.17 -15.47 -8.73
CA GLU A 84 -19.63 -15.26 -8.81
C GLU A 84 -20.11 -13.89 -8.33
N THR A 85 -19.38 -13.25 -7.42
CA THR A 85 -19.77 -11.96 -6.87
C THR A 85 -19.62 -10.85 -7.92
N ARG A 86 -20.74 -10.33 -8.40
CA ARG A 86 -20.81 -9.18 -9.32
C ARG A 86 -21.27 -7.93 -8.58
N LEU A 87 -20.68 -6.78 -8.91
CA LEU A 87 -20.92 -5.51 -8.22
C LEU A 87 -21.68 -4.56 -9.13
N PHE A 88 -23.01 -4.55 -9.01
CA PHE A 88 -23.86 -3.71 -9.85
C PHE A 88 -24.29 -2.43 -9.13
N SER A 89 -24.60 -2.51 -7.83
CA SER A 89 -25.10 -1.36 -7.08
C SER A 89 -24.00 -0.56 -6.38
N LYS A 90 -24.34 0.66 -5.93
CA LYS A 90 -23.47 1.42 -5.02
C LYS A 90 -23.29 0.69 -3.68
N ALA A 91 -24.37 0.12 -3.15
CA ALA A 91 -24.35 -0.61 -1.89
C ALA A 91 -23.41 -1.83 -1.93
N ASP A 92 -23.41 -2.61 -3.03
CA ASP A 92 -22.52 -3.77 -3.17
C ASP A 92 -21.04 -3.36 -3.15
N ARG A 93 -20.73 -2.24 -3.83
CA ARG A 93 -19.36 -1.69 -3.87
C ARG A 93 -18.92 -1.17 -2.50
N GLU A 94 -19.81 -0.54 -1.75
CA GLU A 94 -19.54 -0.08 -0.38
C GLU A 94 -19.34 -1.25 0.58
N ALA A 95 -20.23 -2.26 0.53
CA ALA A 95 -20.12 -3.47 1.34
C ALA A 95 -18.82 -4.22 1.08
N LEU A 96 -18.42 -4.37 -0.19
CA LEU A 96 -17.14 -4.98 -0.54
C LEU A 96 -15.96 -4.12 -0.08
N GLY A 97 -16.05 -2.79 -0.22
CA GLY A 97 -15.04 -1.87 0.28
C GLY A 97 -14.81 -2.04 1.78
N GLN A 98 -15.88 -2.09 2.57
CA GLN A 98 -15.84 -2.34 4.01
C GLN A 98 -15.24 -3.72 4.33
N TYR A 99 -15.59 -4.73 3.54
CA TYR A 99 -15.08 -6.08 3.69
C TYR A 99 -13.57 -6.16 3.45
N VAL A 100 -13.06 -5.52 2.40
CA VAL A 100 -11.62 -5.51 2.04
C VAL A 100 -10.76 -4.82 3.09
N VAL A 101 -11.27 -3.80 3.78
CA VAL A 101 -10.54 -3.06 4.83
C VAL A 101 -10.77 -3.62 6.24
N ARG A 102 -11.54 -4.70 6.37
CA ARG A 102 -11.87 -5.28 7.67
C ARG A 102 -10.62 -5.84 8.33
N GLY A 103 -10.46 -5.56 9.63
CA GLY A 103 -9.42 -6.19 10.44
C GLY A 103 -9.64 -7.69 10.62
N ALA A 104 -8.62 -8.39 11.11
CA ALA A 104 -8.65 -9.85 11.33
C ALA A 104 -9.81 -10.31 12.24
N THR A 105 -10.28 -9.43 13.13
CA THR A 105 -11.44 -9.63 13.99
C THR A 105 -12.21 -8.32 14.19
N CYS A 106 -13.43 -8.38 14.72
CA CYS A 106 -14.21 -7.21 15.13
C CYS A 106 -14.36 -7.15 16.65
N ALA A 107 -14.55 -5.94 17.19
CA ALA A 107 -14.65 -5.70 18.64
C ALA A 107 -15.80 -6.49 19.29
N GLU A 108 -16.92 -6.67 18.58
CA GLU A 108 -18.08 -7.45 19.03
C GLU A 108 -17.75 -8.92 19.36
N LYS A 109 -16.65 -9.46 18.80
CA LYS A 109 -16.19 -10.82 19.05
C LYS A 109 -15.21 -10.93 20.21
N ILE A 110 -14.82 -9.82 20.81
CA ILE A 110 -13.78 -9.74 21.84
C ILE A 110 -14.42 -9.30 23.14
N GLN A 111 -14.21 -10.07 24.20
CA GLN A 111 -14.53 -9.69 25.56
C GLN A 111 -13.25 -9.72 26.38
N TYR A 112 -12.98 -8.67 27.16
CA TYR A 112 -11.81 -8.58 28.02
C TYR A 112 -12.25 -8.52 29.47
N ASP A 113 -11.70 -9.41 30.29
CA ASP A 113 -11.82 -9.36 31.74
C ASP A 113 -10.52 -8.79 32.35
N PRO A 114 -10.55 -7.57 32.92
CA PRO A 114 -9.38 -6.94 33.49
C PRO A 114 -8.92 -7.60 34.80
N VAL A 115 -9.79 -8.33 35.50
CA VAL A 115 -9.44 -8.95 36.80
C VAL A 115 -8.55 -10.16 36.58
N SER A 116 -8.87 -10.98 35.57
CA SER A 116 -8.12 -12.21 35.25
C SER A 116 -7.07 -12.02 34.15
N ASP A 117 -6.97 -10.82 33.57
CA ASP A 117 -6.19 -10.49 32.38
C ASP A 117 -6.44 -11.48 31.22
N THR A 118 -7.73 -11.67 30.93
CA THR A 118 -8.18 -12.71 29.99
C THR A 118 -9.00 -12.10 28.87
N VAL A 119 -8.67 -12.49 27.64
CA VAL A 119 -9.44 -12.14 26.44
C VAL A 119 -10.20 -13.38 25.97
N ILE A 120 -11.52 -13.26 25.83
CA ILE A 120 -12.38 -14.27 25.24
C ILE A 120 -12.73 -13.80 23.83
N TRP A 121 -12.34 -14.60 22.83
CA TRP A 121 -12.73 -14.41 21.45
C TRP A 121 -13.82 -15.40 21.06
N THR A 122 -14.89 -14.94 20.42
CA THR A 122 -16.00 -15.80 19.98
C THR A 122 -16.18 -15.74 18.47
N ALA A 123 -16.14 -16.90 17.81
CA ALA A 123 -16.40 -17.01 16.38
C ALA A 123 -17.85 -16.66 16.03
N SER A 124 -18.12 -16.34 14.77
CA SER A 124 -19.52 -16.16 14.34
C SER A 124 -20.28 -17.48 14.41
N LEU A 125 -21.56 -17.40 14.79
CA LEU A 125 -22.50 -18.53 14.75
C LEU A 125 -22.65 -19.08 13.32
N LYS A 126 -22.52 -18.21 12.31
CA LYS A 126 -22.53 -18.58 10.90
C LYS A 126 -21.10 -18.77 10.41
N GLY A 127 -20.79 -19.96 9.88
CA GLY A 127 -19.49 -20.29 9.30
C GLY A 127 -18.85 -21.54 9.89
N PHE A 128 -17.59 -21.79 9.54
CA PHE A 128 -16.88 -23.03 9.83
C PHE A 128 -16.78 -23.36 11.33
N TYR A 129 -16.61 -22.34 12.18
CA TYR A 129 -16.38 -22.51 13.62
C TYR A 129 -17.64 -22.42 14.48
N LYS A 130 -18.82 -22.12 13.90
CA LYS A 130 -20.15 -22.22 14.53
C LYS A 130 -20.22 -21.70 15.99
N GLY A 131 -19.72 -20.50 16.24
CA GLY A 131 -19.80 -19.88 17.57
C GLY A 131 -18.82 -20.38 18.63
N LYS A 132 -17.82 -21.20 18.26
CA LYS A 132 -16.77 -21.61 19.19
C LYS A 132 -16.02 -20.40 19.76
N SER A 133 -15.70 -20.47 21.05
CA SER A 133 -14.92 -19.45 21.75
C SER A 133 -13.54 -19.98 22.11
N GLU A 134 -12.56 -19.08 22.10
CA GLU A 134 -11.21 -19.31 22.61
C GLU A 134 -10.85 -18.25 23.64
N THR A 135 -9.97 -18.63 24.56
CA THR A 135 -9.56 -17.82 25.69
C THR A 135 -8.05 -17.66 25.66
N PHE A 136 -7.58 -16.43 25.85
CA PHE A 136 -6.18 -16.04 25.77
C PHE A 136 -5.81 -15.17 26.96
N LYS A 137 -4.52 -15.14 27.33
CA LYS A 137 -4.01 -14.00 28.10
C LYS A 137 -3.96 -12.75 27.25
N GLY A 138 -4.02 -11.57 27.88
CA GLY A 138 -4.03 -10.29 27.17
C GLY A 138 -2.87 -10.15 26.16
N PHE A 139 -1.65 -10.49 26.58
CA PHE A 139 -0.48 -10.42 25.71
C PHE A 139 -0.48 -11.46 24.58
N GLU A 140 -0.96 -12.68 24.82
CA GLU A 140 -1.05 -13.74 23.80
C GLU A 140 -2.03 -13.34 22.71
N PHE A 141 -3.16 -12.75 23.10
CA PHE A 141 -4.13 -12.23 22.15
C PHE A 141 -3.53 -11.14 21.24
N VAL A 142 -2.77 -10.22 21.83
CA VAL A 142 -2.08 -9.16 21.07
C VAL A 142 -1.03 -9.75 20.13
N ASP A 143 -0.24 -10.73 20.58
CA ASP A 143 0.77 -11.41 19.75
C ASP A 143 0.13 -12.07 18.52
N GLN A 144 -0.96 -12.83 18.72
CA GLN A 144 -1.72 -13.43 17.63
C GLN A 144 -2.32 -12.37 16.69
N LEU A 145 -2.79 -11.23 17.21
CA LEU A 145 -3.33 -10.15 16.38
C LEU A 145 -2.24 -9.47 15.53
N VAL A 146 -1.06 -9.25 16.11
CA VAL A 146 0.08 -8.62 15.45
C VAL A 146 0.62 -9.49 14.31
N ALA A 147 0.48 -10.82 14.38
CA ALA A 147 0.84 -11.72 13.29
C ALA A 147 0.07 -11.43 11.97
N HIS A 148 -1.08 -10.75 12.03
CA HIS A 148 -1.84 -10.32 10.86
C HIS A 148 -1.45 -8.95 10.33
N LEU A 149 -0.66 -8.18 11.09
CA LEU A 149 -0.23 -6.86 10.65
C LEU A 149 0.78 -7.01 9.50
N PRO A 150 0.51 -6.40 8.34
CA PRO A 150 1.47 -6.44 7.25
C PRO A 150 2.74 -5.68 7.64
N PRO A 151 3.91 -6.05 7.07
CA PRO A 151 5.15 -5.31 7.32
C PRO A 151 5.00 -3.83 6.98
N ARG A 152 5.77 -2.99 7.69
CA ARG A 152 5.74 -1.55 7.49
C ARG A 152 6.03 -1.20 6.03
N ARG A 153 5.29 -0.19 5.53
CA ARG A 153 5.44 0.37 4.17
C ARG A 153 5.08 -0.59 3.02
N VAL A 154 4.43 -1.72 3.30
CA VAL A 154 3.91 -2.61 2.24
C VAL A 154 2.60 -2.04 1.69
N GLN A 155 2.53 -1.89 0.36
CA GLN A 155 1.32 -1.50 -0.33
C GLN A 155 0.32 -2.67 -0.39
N LEU A 156 -0.80 -2.53 0.33
CA LEU A 156 -1.88 -3.52 0.37
C LEU A 156 -2.80 -3.49 -0.86
N VAL A 157 -3.07 -2.29 -1.37
CA VAL A 157 -3.93 -2.10 -2.55
C VAL A 157 -3.08 -1.80 -3.77
N ARG A 158 -3.04 -2.76 -4.70
CA ARG A 158 -2.34 -2.60 -5.98
C ARG A 158 -3.34 -2.33 -7.08
N ARG A 159 -3.03 -1.38 -7.96
CA ARG A 159 -3.87 -0.98 -9.08
C ARG A 159 -3.14 -1.30 -10.40
N TYR A 160 -3.86 -1.92 -11.32
CA TYR A 160 -3.33 -2.35 -12.61
C TYR A 160 -4.17 -1.80 -13.77
N GLY A 161 -3.63 -1.90 -14.99
CA GLY A 161 -4.31 -1.49 -16.21
C GLY A 161 -4.73 -0.02 -16.18
N VAL A 162 -6.00 0.24 -16.52
CA VAL A 162 -6.57 1.61 -16.58
C VAL A 162 -6.52 2.34 -15.24
N TYR A 163 -6.51 1.61 -14.12
CA TYR A 163 -6.45 2.17 -12.77
C TYR A 163 -5.03 2.38 -12.24
N ALA A 164 -4.00 1.95 -12.98
CA ALA A 164 -2.61 2.19 -12.59
C ALA A 164 -2.34 3.69 -12.53
N GLY A 165 -1.57 4.14 -11.54
CA GLY A 165 -1.35 5.57 -11.29
C GLY A 165 -0.83 6.35 -12.50
N LYS A 166 0.08 5.74 -13.30
CA LYS A 166 0.58 6.33 -14.54
C LYS A 166 -0.53 6.54 -15.58
N VAL A 167 -1.39 5.54 -15.78
CA VAL A 167 -2.48 5.58 -16.75
C VAL A 167 -3.57 6.53 -16.29
N ARG A 168 -3.88 6.54 -14.99
CA ARG A 168 -4.88 7.43 -14.39
C ARG A 168 -4.54 8.92 -14.59
N LYS A 169 -3.26 9.28 -14.53
CA LYS A 169 -2.81 10.65 -14.84
C LYS A 169 -3.07 11.06 -16.30
N GLN A 170 -3.19 10.08 -17.20
CA GLN A 170 -3.44 10.32 -18.63
C GLN A 170 -4.92 10.32 -18.99
N TRP A 171 -5.83 10.09 -18.03
CA TRP A 171 -7.27 10.03 -18.33
C TRP A 171 -7.79 11.31 -18.98
N GLN A 172 -7.33 12.50 -18.57
CA GLN A 172 -7.73 13.78 -19.18
C GLN A 172 -7.38 13.90 -20.67
N GLN A 173 -6.40 13.12 -21.14
CA GLN A 173 -5.94 13.08 -22.54
C GLN A 173 -6.59 11.94 -23.33
N ARG A 174 -7.45 11.15 -22.69
CA ARG A 174 -8.07 9.93 -23.22
C ARG A 174 -9.60 10.07 -23.14
N PRO A 175 -10.24 10.72 -24.12
CA PRO A 175 -11.65 11.14 -24.03
C PRO A 175 -12.61 9.99 -23.70
N ASN A 176 -12.45 8.84 -24.34
CA ASN A 176 -13.32 7.68 -24.15
C ASN A 176 -13.21 7.07 -22.74
N ILE A 177 -12.04 7.21 -22.08
CA ILE A 177 -11.86 6.79 -20.68
C ILE A 177 -12.30 7.89 -19.72
N TYR A 178 -12.01 9.14 -20.05
CA TYR A 178 -12.40 10.30 -19.26
C TYR A 178 -13.91 10.34 -19.01
N GLN A 179 -14.71 10.09 -20.05
CA GLN A 179 -16.17 10.04 -19.98
C GLN A 179 -16.69 9.00 -18.97
N LEU A 180 -15.93 7.92 -18.73
CA LEU A 180 -16.27 6.85 -17.79
C LEU A 180 -15.73 7.09 -16.37
N ALA A 181 -14.97 8.17 -16.15
CA ALA A 181 -14.43 8.50 -14.85
C ALA A 181 -15.54 8.93 -13.87
N PRO A 182 -15.39 8.68 -12.55
CA PRO A 182 -16.37 9.12 -11.56
C PRO A 182 -16.57 10.64 -11.58
N GLU A 183 -17.82 11.10 -11.40
CA GLU A 183 -18.16 12.53 -11.44
C GLU A 183 -17.31 13.39 -10.50
N GLY A 184 -17.11 12.94 -9.26
CA GLY A 184 -16.26 13.64 -8.30
C GLY A 184 -14.82 13.80 -8.78
N TRP A 185 -14.30 12.79 -9.50
CA TRP A 185 -12.95 12.86 -10.06
C TRP A 185 -12.87 13.83 -11.25
N GLN A 186 -13.89 13.84 -12.12
CA GLN A 186 -13.97 14.75 -13.27
C GLN A 186 -14.02 16.22 -12.83
N LYS A 187 -14.71 16.53 -11.72
CA LYS A 187 -14.76 17.88 -11.13
C LYS A 187 -13.36 18.38 -10.74
N ASP A 188 -12.55 17.52 -10.14
CA ASP A 188 -11.18 17.84 -9.72
C ASP A 188 -10.18 17.86 -10.89
N HIS A 189 -10.52 17.24 -12.03
CA HIS A 189 -9.63 17.03 -13.17
C HIS A 189 -10.33 17.37 -14.48
N PRO A 190 -10.58 18.66 -14.79
CA PRO A 190 -11.31 19.06 -15.99
C PRO A 190 -10.63 18.53 -17.26
N SER A 191 -11.41 18.12 -18.25
CA SER A 191 -10.88 17.53 -19.48
C SER A 191 -9.93 18.50 -20.17
N GLN A 192 -8.75 18.04 -20.56
CA GLN A 192 -7.87 18.79 -21.45
C GLN A 192 -8.28 18.49 -22.88
N SER A 193 -9.29 19.19 -23.38
CA SER A 193 -9.57 19.15 -24.81
C SER A 193 -8.36 19.70 -25.55
N GLN A 194 -7.63 18.86 -26.29
CA GLN A 194 -6.73 19.31 -27.34
C GLN A 194 -7.60 19.87 -28.48
N ILE A 195 -8.16 21.06 -28.26
CA ILE A 195 -8.48 21.94 -29.38
C ILE A 195 -7.12 22.56 -29.73
N VAL A 196 -6.58 22.19 -30.88
CA VAL A 196 -5.52 22.97 -31.53
C VAL A 196 -6.15 24.33 -31.84
N GLN A 197 -6.11 25.26 -30.90
CA GLN A 197 -6.39 26.64 -31.20
C GLN A 197 -5.15 27.21 -31.89
N ALA A 198 -5.27 27.44 -33.19
CA ALA A 198 -4.37 28.33 -33.90
C ALA A 198 -4.39 29.68 -33.16
N LYS A 199 -3.24 30.04 -32.61
CA LYS A 199 -2.99 31.28 -31.87
C LYS A 199 -3.26 32.49 -32.77
N PRO A 200 -4.19 33.41 -32.45
CA PRO A 200 -4.10 34.79 -32.93
C PRO A 200 -3.11 35.56 -32.04
N PRO A 201 -2.39 36.55 -32.59
CA PRO A 201 -1.29 37.21 -31.91
C PRO A 201 -1.77 38.12 -30.78
N GLU A 202 -0.80 38.38 -29.91
CA GLU A 202 -0.73 39.22 -28.72
C GLU A 202 -1.73 40.38 -28.61
N ASN A 203 -2.32 40.50 -27.42
CA ASN A 203 -2.39 41.78 -26.74
C ASN A 203 -2.14 41.60 -25.24
N GLU A 204 -1.22 42.41 -24.76
CA GLU A 204 -0.84 42.58 -23.36
C GLU A 204 -2.00 43.17 -22.56
N GLU A 205 -2.29 42.58 -21.40
CA GLU A 205 -2.35 43.25 -20.08
C GLU A 205 -3.25 42.48 -19.08
N ALA A 206 -2.68 42.30 -17.88
CA ALA A 206 -3.28 41.90 -16.61
C ALA A 206 -3.80 40.43 -16.49
N VAL A 207 -3.45 39.62 -15.48
CA VAL A 207 -3.26 39.92 -14.06
C VAL A 207 -2.24 38.93 -13.47
N GLN A 208 -1.24 39.46 -12.76
CA GLN A 208 -0.34 38.72 -11.89
C GLN A 208 -1.12 38.13 -10.70
N VAL A 209 -1.21 36.81 -10.58
CA VAL A 209 -1.59 36.15 -9.32
C VAL A 209 -0.30 35.68 -8.65
N PRO A 210 0.05 36.20 -7.45
CA PRO A 210 1.21 35.71 -6.70
C PRO A 210 1.04 34.22 -6.42
N ASP A 211 2.05 33.45 -6.85
CA ASP A 211 2.05 32.00 -6.84
C ASP A 211 2.25 31.43 -5.41
N ALA A 212 1.20 31.54 -4.58
CA ALA A 212 1.13 30.87 -3.29
C ALA A 212 1.24 29.34 -3.45
N TRP A 213 0.74 28.82 -4.58
CA TRP A 213 0.68 27.39 -4.90
C TRP A 213 2.04 26.78 -5.25
N SER A 214 2.94 27.52 -5.91
CA SER A 214 4.31 27.04 -6.13
C SER A 214 5.21 27.22 -4.92
N LYS A 215 4.95 28.21 -4.05
CA LYS A 215 5.59 28.26 -2.72
C LYS A 215 5.17 27.05 -1.88
N LEU A 216 3.88 26.69 -1.85
CA LEU A 216 3.38 25.49 -1.16
C LEU A 216 3.99 24.18 -1.72
N ARG A 217 4.21 24.07 -3.04
CA ARG A 217 4.84 22.88 -3.64
C ARG A 217 6.31 22.75 -3.24
N LYS A 218 7.07 23.86 -3.24
CA LYS A 218 8.46 23.88 -2.74
C LYS A 218 8.55 23.51 -1.25
N GLN A 219 7.53 23.88 -0.48
CA GLN A 219 7.41 23.51 0.93
C GLN A 219 7.00 22.05 1.15
N SER A 220 6.43 21.33 0.19
CA SER A 220 5.91 19.99 0.42
C SER A 220 7.00 18.97 0.77
N TRP A 221 8.12 18.94 0.02
CA TRP A 221 9.24 18.05 0.32
C TRP A 221 9.98 18.46 1.61
N ALA A 222 10.27 19.75 1.77
CA ALA A 222 10.96 20.26 2.95
C ALA A 222 10.14 20.05 4.24
N ARG A 223 8.84 20.31 4.18
CA ARG A 223 7.90 20.04 5.28
C ARG A 223 7.80 18.55 5.59
N LEU A 224 7.86 17.68 4.58
CA LEU A 224 7.88 16.24 4.80
C LEU A 224 9.19 15.78 5.46
N LEU A 225 10.34 16.34 5.07
CA LEU A 225 11.60 16.10 5.77
C LEU A 225 11.55 16.59 7.22
N GLN A 226 11.06 17.79 7.45
CA GLN A 226 10.90 18.33 8.80
C GLN A 226 9.93 17.49 9.64
N LYS A 227 8.86 16.97 9.05
CA LYS A 227 7.90 16.13 9.78
C LYS A 227 8.45 14.73 10.10
N VAL A 228 9.25 14.16 9.22
CA VAL A 228 9.73 12.76 9.34
C VAL A 228 11.06 12.67 10.08
N TYR A 229 11.93 13.66 9.87
CA TYR A 229 13.30 13.69 10.41
C TYR A 229 13.54 14.86 11.35
N GLU A 230 12.55 15.72 11.60
CA GLU A 230 12.66 16.89 12.50
C GLU A 230 13.75 17.89 12.09
N VAL A 231 14.19 17.85 10.83
CA VAL A 231 15.18 18.75 10.24
C VAL A 231 14.52 19.68 9.22
N ASP A 232 14.69 21.00 9.38
CA ASP A 232 14.31 21.98 8.37
C ASP A 232 15.45 22.18 7.36
N PRO A 233 15.32 21.73 6.10
CA PRO A 233 16.39 21.84 5.10
C PRO A 233 16.61 23.28 4.63
N PHE A 234 15.76 24.25 5.00
CA PHE A 234 15.93 25.66 4.67
C PHE A 234 16.62 26.46 5.76
N VAL A 235 17.08 25.82 6.84
CA VAL A 235 17.87 26.45 7.91
C VAL A 235 19.23 25.78 7.98
N CYS A 236 20.30 26.57 7.86
CA CYS A 236 21.65 26.05 7.98
C CYS A 236 21.92 25.59 9.43
N PRO A 237 22.36 24.35 9.67
CA PRO A 237 22.62 23.85 11.03
C PRO A 237 23.86 24.49 11.69
N ARG A 238 24.71 25.19 10.92
CA ARG A 238 25.91 25.86 11.45
C ARG A 238 25.68 27.32 11.81
N CYS A 239 25.02 28.08 10.93
CA CYS A 239 24.88 29.53 11.10
C CYS A 239 23.42 29.99 11.26
N HIS A 240 22.44 29.07 11.21
CA HIS A 240 21.01 29.36 11.30
C HIS A 240 20.46 30.32 10.22
N GLY A 241 21.24 30.59 9.18
CA GLY A 241 20.81 31.38 8.03
C GLY A 241 19.83 30.63 7.14
N SER A 242 19.06 31.39 6.35
CA SER A 242 18.13 30.84 5.36
C SER A 242 18.90 30.22 4.19
N MET A 243 18.56 28.98 3.84
CA MET A 243 19.09 28.25 2.69
C MET A 243 18.06 28.22 1.55
N SER A 244 18.53 28.05 0.32
CA SER A 244 17.68 27.90 -0.87
C SER A 244 18.17 26.75 -1.76
N VAL A 245 17.27 26.14 -2.51
CA VAL A 245 17.62 25.06 -3.44
C VAL A 245 18.31 25.67 -4.66
N VAL A 246 19.58 25.31 -4.87
CA VAL A 246 20.38 25.77 -6.02
C VAL A 246 20.22 24.84 -7.22
N ALA A 247 20.18 23.52 -7.00
CA ALA A 247 20.03 22.53 -8.06
C ALA A 247 19.38 21.23 -7.52
N ILE A 248 18.75 20.47 -8.41
CA ILE A 248 18.28 19.10 -8.17
C ILE A 248 19.07 18.19 -9.09
N ILE A 249 19.81 17.23 -8.52
CA ILE A 249 20.70 16.34 -9.27
C ILE A 249 20.09 14.94 -9.26
N GLU A 250 19.72 14.44 -10.44
CA GLU A 250 19.05 13.14 -10.61
C GLU A 250 19.95 12.06 -11.22
N ASP A 251 21.11 12.41 -11.80
CA ASP A 251 22.03 11.45 -12.40
C ASP A 251 22.75 10.61 -11.31
N PRO A 252 22.58 9.27 -11.29
CA PRO A 252 23.26 8.40 -10.33
C PRO A 252 24.78 8.52 -10.32
N LYS A 253 25.41 8.78 -11.48
CA LYS A 253 26.88 8.89 -11.55
C LYS A 253 27.39 10.14 -10.83
N GLU A 254 26.70 11.26 -11.01
CA GLU A 254 27.02 12.52 -10.34
C GLU A 254 26.71 12.45 -8.83
N LEU A 255 25.60 11.79 -8.44
CA LEU A 255 25.27 11.55 -7.04
C LEU A 255 26.39 10.78 -6.31
N THR A 256 26.90 9.71 -6.91
CA THR A 256 27.98 8.91 -6.30
C THR A 256 29.24 9.75 -6.09
N LYS A 257 29.66 10.54 -7.09
CA LYS A 257 30.83 11.44 -6.96
C LYS A 257 30.67 12.44 -5.82
N ILE A 258 29.49 13.04 -5.70
CA ILE A 258 29.22 14.04 -4.65
C ILE A 258 29.26 13.39 -3.27
N ILE A 259 28.65 12.22 -3.10
CA ILE A 259 28.64 11.49 -1.83
C ILE A 259 30.06 11.08 -1.41
N GLU A 260 30.85 10.57 -2.35
CA GLU A 260 32.25 10.20 -2.12
C GLU A 260 33.10 11.41 -1.70
N TRP A 261 32.92 12.55 -2.38
CA TRP A 261 33.61 13.79 -2.04
C TRP A 261 33.26 14.31 -0.65
N VAL A 262 31.97 14.32 -0.27
CA VAL A 262 31.53 14.73 1.09
C VAL A 262 32.10 13.79 2.15
N SER A 263 32.09 12.48 1.88
CA SER A 263 32.59 11.44 2.80
C SER A 263 34.11 11.50 3.01
N GLN A 264 34.86 12.10 2.08
CA GLN A 264 36.30 12.39 2.24
C GLN A 264 36.52 13.62 3.11
N GLN A 265 35.73 14.69 2.92
CA GLN A 265 35.82 15.90 3.73
C GLN A 265 35.46 15.68 5.21
N GLU A 266 34.49 14.82 5.51
CA GLU A 266 34.14 14.47 6.90
C GLU A 266 35.22 13.64 7.60
N ARG A 267 36.02 12.87 6.85
CA ARG A 267 37.16 12.10 7.39
C ARG A 267 38.35 12.99 7.76
N ASP A 268 38.50 14.13 7.10
CA ASP A 268 39.61 15.06 7.33
C ASP A 268 39.33 16.09 8.45
N GLN A 269 38.10 16.15 9.01
CA GLN A 269 37.84 16.88 10.24
C GLN A 269 38.11 16.00 11.46
N PRO A 270 39.12 16.31 12.30
CA PRO A 270 39.32 15.58 13.54
C PRO A 270 38.17 15.92 14.49
N VAL A 271 37.18 15.05 14.58
CA VAL A 271 36.12 15.18 15.58
C VAL A 271 36.70 14.73 16.93
N THR A 272 37.18 15.68 17.74
CA THR A 272 37.33 15.46 19.17
C THR A 272 35.93 15.32 19.78
N VAL A 273 35.39 14.11 19.82
CA VAL A 273 34.14 13.81 20.51
C VAL A 273 34.44 13.62 21.99
N CYS A 274 34.10 14.60 22.83
CA CYS A 274 33.89 14.35 24.25
C CYS A 274 32.72 13.37 24.42
N ALA A 275 32.96 12.25 25.09
CA ALA A 275 31.92 11.29 25.46
C ALA A 275 30.83 11.99 26.29
N ARG A 276 29.61 12.09 25.76
CA ARG A 276 28.46 12.51 26.56
C ARG A 276 28.01 11.32 27.41
N SER A 277 27.92 11.54 28.73
CA SER A 277 27.31 10.57 29.65
C SER A 277 25.79 10.49 29.42
N PRO A 278 25.13 9.39 29.82
CA PRO A 278 23.69 9.18 29.59
C PRO A 278 22.84 10.27 30.27
N PRO A 279 21.65 10.59 29.71
CA PRO A 279 20.77 11.60 30.29
C PRO A 279 20.26 11.15 31.67
N HIS A 280 20.33 12.05 32.65
CA HIS A 280 19.88 11.82 34.02
C HIS A 280 18.34 11.75 34.06
N LEU A 281 17.79 10.72 34.69
CA LEU A 281 16.37 10.60 35.00
C LEU A 281 16.04 11.57 36.14
N GLU A 282 15.31 12.65 35.86
CA GLU A 282 14.65 13.42 36.91
C GLU A 282 13.36 12.69 37.32
N LEU A 283 13.38 12.16 38.55
CA LEU A 283 12.21 11.71 39.27
C LEU A 283 11.37 12.93 39.64
N VAL A 284 10.19 13.08 39.02
CA VAL A 284 9.20 14.06 39.49
C VAL A 284 8.43 13.43 40.65
N SER A 285 8.81 13.81 41.86
CA SER A 285 7.93 13.76 43.04
C SER A 285 7.20 15.10 43.16
N VAL A 286 5.86 15.08 43.14
CA VAL A 286 4.94 15.33 44.27
C VAL A 286 3.53 15.04 43.76
#